data_AF-A0A7S1STD0-F1
#
_entry.id   AF-A0A7S1STD0-F1
#
_cell.length_a   1.000
_cell.length_b   1.000
_cell.length_c   1.000
_cell.angle_alpha   90.00
_cell.angle_beta   90.00
_cell.angle_gamma   90.00
#
_symmetry.space_group_name_H-M   'P 1'
#
loop_
_entity.id
_entity.type
_entity.pdbx_description
1 polymer ?
#
loop_
_entity_poly.entity_id
_entity_poly.type
_entity_poly.pdbx_seq_one_letter_code
_entity_poly.pdbx_strand_id
1 'polypeptide(L)'
;REALRVMREEGNVIMVCTDSAARGLDIPGVTHVIQAEFALSAVDFIHRAGRTARAGASGLLTSMFTSADAALVAAIQRAIQDGVPVEKAFSRKRSFRKKIRKYGEEYATTGKNKVAQ
;
A
#
# COMPACT_ATOMS: atom_id res chain seq x y z
N ARG A 1 -3.46 -6.09 -24.29
CA ARG A 1 -4.91 -6.44 -24.20
C ARG A 1 -5.09 -7.93 -23.88
N GLU A 2 -4.32 -8.83 -24.52
CA GLU A 2 -4.24 -10.27 -24.18
C GLU A 2 -4.10 -10.54 -22.67
N ALA A 3 -3.11 -9.94 -22.00
CA ALA A 3 -2.83 -10.18 -20.58
C ALA A 3 -4.01 -9.85 -19.64
N LEU A 4 -4.80 -8.83 -19.96
CA LEU A 4 -5.99 -8.47 -19.18
C LEU A 4 -7.15 -9.43 -19.43
N ARG A 5 -7.25 -9.97 -20.65
CA ARG A 5 -8.23 -10.99 -20.98
C ARG A 5 -7.94 -12.26 -20.19
N VAL A 6 -6.69 -12.75 -20.27
CA VAL A 6 -6.22 -13.92 -19.52
C VAL A 6 -6.47 -13.75 -18.02
N MET A 7 -6.13 -12.60 -17.43
CA MET A 7 -6.36 -12.39 -15.99
C MET A 7 -7.85 -12.30 -15.58
N ARG A 8 -8.74 -11.93 -16.50
CA ARG A 8 -10.19 -11.87 -16.23
C ARG A 8 -10.88 -13.21 -16.44
N GLU A 9 -10.39 -13.99 -17.40
CA GLU A 9 -11.01 -15.25 -17.84
C GLU A 9 -10.39 -16.47 -17.14
N GLU A 10 -9.12 -16.41 -16.76
CA GLU A 10 -8.39 -17.50 -16.11
C GLU A 10 -8.21 -17.24 -14.61
N GLY A 11 -8.40 -18.28 -13.80
CA GLY A 11 -8.09 -18.26 -12.37
C GLY A 11 -6.58 -18.40 -12.12
N ASN A 12 -6.12 -17.88 -10.97
CA ASN A 12 -4.73 -18.03 -10.48
C ASN A 12 -3.64 -17.35 -11.33
N VAL A 13 -3.93 -16.21 -11.94
CA VAL A 13 -2.95 -15.42 -12.72
C VAL A 13 -2.27 -14.38 -11.83
N ILE A 14 -0.96 -14.22 -12.01
CA ILE A 14 -0.17 -13.13 -11.40
C ILE A 14 0.12 -12.10 -12.49
N MET A 15 -0.19 -10.82 -12.22
CA MET A 15 0.17 -9.71 -13.09
C MET A 15 1.14 -8.77 -12.40
N VAL A 16 2.25 -8.48 -13.08
CA VAL A 16 3.25 -7.50 -12.66
C VAL A 16 3.07 -6.23 -13.47
N CYS A 17 2.98 -5.08 -12.80
CA CYS A 17 2.77 -3.79 -13.47
C CYS A 17 3.32 -2.64 -12.63
N THR A 18 3.60 -1.51 -13.28
CA THR A 18 3.89 -0.24 -12.63
C THR A 18 2.59 0.54 -12.36
N ASP A 19 2.62 1.53 -11.48
CA ASP A 19 1.43 2.36 -11.18
C ASP A 19 0.85 3.01 -12.44
N SER A 20 1.70 3.42 -13.38
CA SER A 20 1.26 4.02 -14.65
C SER A 20 0.52 3.00 -15.51
N ALA A 21 1.00 1.75 -15.57
CA ALA A 21 0.36 0.69 -16.33
C ALA A 21 -0.94 0.20 -15.66
N ALA A 22 -1.04 0.30 -14.32
CA ALA A 22 -2.18 -0.16 -13.55
C ALA A 22 -3.37 0.83 -13.52
N ARG A 23 -3.13 2.11 -13.82
CA ARG A 23 -4.18 3.13 -13.83
C ARG A 23 -5.21 2.85 -14.92
N GLY A 24 -6.49 2.93 -14.55
CA GLY A 24 -7.59 2.62 -15.47
C GLY A 24 -7.83 1.13 -15.71
N LEU A 25 -7.00 0.24 -15.13
CA LEU A 25 -7.29 -1.19 -15.13
C LEU A 25 -8.30 -1.51 -14.03
N ASP A 26 -9.47 -1.94 -14.47
CA ASP A 26 -10.46 -2.57 -13.62
C ASP A 26 -10.27 -4.08 -13.73
N ILE A 27 -9.81 -4.74 -12.67
CA ILE A 27 -9.61 -6.19 -12.66
C ILE A 27 -10.48 -6.71 -11.51
N PRO A 28 -11.63 -7.35 -11.82
CA PRO A 28 -12.48 -7.91 -10.79
C PRO A 28 -11.75 -9.08 -10.10
N GLY A 29 -12.04 -9.29 -8.82
CA GLY A 29 -11.57 -10.48 -8.10
C GLY A 29 -10.08 -10.48 -7.71
N VAL A 30 -9.40 -9.33 -7.70
CA VAL A 30 -8.03 -9.25 -7.16
C VAL A 30 -8.08 -9.53 -5.64
N THR A 31 -7.58 -10.69 -5.24
CA THR A 31 -7.57 -11.15 -3.84
C THR A 31 -6.34 -10.69 -3.07
N HIS A 32 -5.23 -10.46 -3.76
CA HIS A 32 -3.95 -10.09 -3.17
C HIS A 32 -3.25 -9.02 -4.01
N VAL A 33 -2.68 -8.04 -3.32
CA VAL A 33 -1.78 -7.03 -3.89
C VAL A 33 -0.42 -7.17 -3.23
N ILE A 34 0.64 -7.24 -4.04
CA ILE A 34 2.02 -7.28 -3.56
C ILE A 34 2.72 -6.02 -4.07
N GLN A 35 3.20 -5.19 -3.16
CA GLN A 35 4.07 -4.06 -3.49
C GLN A 35 5.52 -4.52 -3.40
N ALA A 36 6.15 -4.75 -4.56
CA ALA A 36 7.57 -5.09 -4.64
C ALA A 36 8.46 -3.93 -4.17
N GLU A 37 8.02 -2.70 -4.42
CA GLU A 37 8.60 -1.48 -3.88
C GLU A 37 7.53 -0.70 -3.12
N PHE A 38 7.87 -0.15 -1.96
CA PHE A 38 6.91 0.57 -1.13
C PHE A 38 6.36 1.80 -1.86
N ALA A 39 5.13 2.18 -1.51
CA ALA A 39 4.51 3.37 -2.07
C ALA A 39 5.28 4.64 -1.70
N LEU A 40 5.48 5.54 -2.67
CA LEU A 40 6.18 6.81 -2.47
C LEU A 40 5.38 7.83 -1.66
N SER A 41 4.06 7.63 -1.57
CA SER A 41 3.15 8.48 -0.82
C SER A 41 1.98 7.67 -0.25
N ALA A 42 1.29 8.22 0.74
CA ALA A 42 0.06 7.60 1.26
C ALA A 42 -1.05 7.53 0.21
N VAL A 43 -1.11 8.51 -0.69
CA VAL A 43 -2.09 8.51 -1.79
C VAL A 43 -1.84 7.32 -2.71
N ASP A 44 -0.58 7.06 -3.06
CA ASP A 44 -0.21 5.89 -3.88
C ASP A 44 -0.47 4.59 -3.12
N PHE A 45 -0.17 4.55 -1.82
CA PHE A 45 -0.49 3.38 -0.97
C PHE A 45 -1.98 3.05 -1.01
N ILE A 46 -2.85 4.04 -0.81
CA ILE A 46 -4.31 3.89 -0.85
C ILE A 46 -4.77 3.43 -2.24
N HIS A 47 -4.24 4.03 -3.32
CA HIS A 47 -4.60 3.64 -4.69
C HIS A 47 -4.18 2.21 -5.06
N ARG A 48 -3.05 1.73 -4.52
CA ARG A 48 -2.58 0.35 -4.67
C ARG A 48 -3.41 -0.61 -3.82
N ALA A 49 -3.70 -0.26 -2.56
CA ALA A 49 -4.54 -1.03 -1.66
C ALA A 49 -5.96 -1.23 -2.22
N GLY A 50 -6.54 -0.18 -2.82
CA GLY A 50 -7.88 -0.20 -3.44
C GLY A 50 -8.00 -1.07 -4.70
N ARG A 51 -6.95 -1.79 -5.10
CA ARG A 51 -7.02 -2.83 -6.15
C ARG A 51 -7.63 -4.12 -5.62
N THR A 52 -7.53 -4.40 -4.32
CA THR A 52 -8.17 -5.54 -3.66
C THR A 52 -9.33 -5.09 -2.76
N ALA A 53 -9.95 -6.04 -2.05
CA ALA A 53 -11.03 -5.81 -1.07
C ALA A 53 -12.23 -5.00 -1.62
N ARG A 54 -12.60 -5.25 -2.89
CA ARG A 54 -13.71 -4.56 -3.56
C ARG A 54 -15.06 -5.22 -3.28
N ALA A 55 -16.13 -4.45 -3.32
CA ALA A 55 -17.51 -4.92 -3.14
C ALA A 55 -17.74 -5.72 -1.84
N GLY A 56 -17.05 -5.35 -0.76
CA GLY A 56 -17.17 -6.01 0.55
C GLY A 56 -16.38 -7.31 0.69
N ALA A 57 -15.66 -7.74 -0.35
CA ALA A 57 -14.74 -8.86 -0.26
C ALA A 57 -13.53 -8.51 0.63
N SER A 58 -12.93 -9.53 1.25
CA SER A 58 -11.62 -9.39 1.89
C SER A 58 -10.52 -9.33 0.84
N GLY A 59 -9.38 -8.76 1.22
CA GLY A 59 -8.19 -8.67 0.39
C GLY A 59 -6.94 -8.63 1.25
N LEU A 60 -5.82 -9.13 0.72
CA LEU A 60 -4.52 -9.00 1.37
C LEU A 60 -3.64 -8.01 0.64
N LEU A 61 -2.93 -7.19 1.40
CA LEU A 61 -1.90 -6.29 0.89
C LEU A 61 -0.58 -6.59 1.57
N THR A 62 0.38 -7.16 0.83
CA THR A 62 1.75 -7.34 1.31
C THR A 62 2.63 -6.27 0.70
N SER A 63 3.41 -5.56 1.52
CA SER A 63 4.31 -4.51 1.02
C SER A 63 5.73 -4.73 1.51
N MET A 64 6.66 -4.79 0.56
CA MET A 64 8.09 -4.74 0.81
C MET A 64 8.51 -3.28 0.99
N PHE A 65 9.39 -3.02 1.95
CA PHE A 65 9.88 -1.68 2.25
C PHE A 65 11.30 -1.71 2.78
N THR A 66 11.97 -0.57 2.67
CA THR A 66 13.34 -0.36 3.14
C THR A 66 13.37 0.61 4.32
N SER A 67 14.56 0.84 4.90
CA SER A 67 14.74 1.85 5.94
C SER A 67 14.36 3.26 5.47
N ALA A 68 14.45 3.56 4.17
CA ALA A 68 14.04 4.86 3.63
C ALA A 68 12.53 5.10 3.75
N ASP A 69 11.73 4.04 3.76
CA ASP A 69 10.26 4.08 3.79
C ASP A 69 9.67 4.11 5.21
N ALA A 70 10.53 3.89 6.22
CA ALA A 70 10.17 3.73 7.62
C ALA A 70 9.17 4.77 8.13
N ALA A 71 9.40 6.03 7.78
CA ALA A 71 8.58 7.15 8.22
C ALA A 71 7.12 7.04 7.75
N LEU A 72 6.93 6.60 6.49
CA LEU A 72 5.62 6.42 5.89
C LEU A 72 4.96 5.13 6.39
N VAL A 73 5.73 4.04 6.48
CA VAL A 73 5.27 2.75 7.04
C VAL A 73 4.73 2.93 8.45
N ALA A 74 5.49 3.58 9.33
CA ALA A 74 5.09 3.82 10.71
C ALA A 74 3.81 4.66 10.80
N ALA A 75 3.69 5.70 9.96
CA ALA A 75 2.49 6.53 9.93
C ALA A 75 1.25 5.76 9.46
N ILE A 76 1.39 4.88 8.45
CA ILE A 76 0.30 4.03 7.96
C ILE A 76 -0.09 2.99 9.03
N GLN A 77 0.89 2.27 9.60
CA GLN A 77 0.65 1.29 10.66
C GLN A 77 -0.07 1.91 11.85
N ARG A 78 0.33 3.12 12.25
CA ARG A 78 -0.32 3.83 13.35
C ARG A 78 -1.77 4.20 13.01
N ALA A 79 -2.03 4.70 11.81
CA ALA A 79 -3.39 5.00 11.37
C ALA A 79 -4.28 3.75 11.43
N ILE A 80 -3.77 2.60 10.96
CA ILE A 80 -4.47 1.32 11.01
C ILE A 80 -4.74 0.90 12.47
N GLN A 81 -3.74 0.95 13.34
CA GLN A 81 -3.86 0.60 14.76
C GLN A 81 -4.86 1.48 15.51
N ASP A 82 -4.86 2.77 15.22
CA ASP A 82 -5.77 3.74 15.84
C ASP A 82 -7.18 3.69 15.21
N GLY A 83 -7.43 2.84 14.21
CA GLY A 83 -8.71 2.74 13.50
C GLY A 83 -9.06 4.00 12.70
N VAL A 84 -8.06 4.82 12.37
CA VAL A 84 -8.24 6.07 11.63
C VAL A 84 -8.02 5.81 10.15
N PRO A 85 -8.92 6.28 9.26
CA PRO A 85 -8.70 6.19 7.82
C PRO A 85 -7.36 6.81 7.42
N VAL A 86 -6.58 6.08 6.62
CA VAL A 86 -5.24 6.52 6.18
C VAL A 86 -5.34 7.87 5.47
N GLU A 87 -6.37 8.13 4.68
CA GLU A 87 -6.61 9.42 4.02
C GLU A 87 -6.66 10.58 5.03
N LYS A 88 -7.33 10.36 6.17
CA LYS A 88 -7.50 11.37 7.23
C LYS A 88 -6.23 11.57 8.04
N ALA A 89 -5.45 10.51 8.24
CA ALA A 89 -4.16 10.62 8.92
C ALA A 89 -3.20 11.55 8.17
N PHE A 90 -3.24 11.54 6.83
CA PHE A 90 -2.29 12.25 5.96
C PHE A 90 -2.77 13.64 5.48
N SER A 91 -4.06 13.96 5.62
CA SER A 91 -4.67 15.23 5.19
C SER A 91 -4.27 16.47 6.03
N ARG A 92 -3.78 16.29 7.27
CA ARG A 92 -3.48 17.41 8.19
C ARG A 92 -2.08 18.02 7.95
N LYS A 93 -2.03 19.00 7.04
CA LYS A 93 -0.86 19.55 6.31
C LYS A 93 0.37 20.11 7.07
N ARG A 94 0.51 20.08 8.40
CA ARG A 94 1.73 20.65 9.06
C ARG A 94 2.32 19.84 10.19
N SER A 95 1.53 19.49 11.20
CA SER A 95 1.97 18.67 12.33
C SER A 95 2.33 17.24 11.89
N PHE A 96 1.72 16.77 10.81
CA PHE A 96 1.94 15.44 10.26
C PHE A 96 3.34 15.27 9.64
N ARG A 97 3.85 16.26 8.91
CA ARG A 97 5.21 16.21 8.34
C ARG A 97 6.29 16.13 9.43
N LYS A 98 6.09 16.83 10.56
CA LYS A 98 6.98 16.77 11.73
C LYS A 98 6.93 15.40 12.42
N LYS A 99 5.74 14.80 12.51
CA LYS A 99 5.53 13.45 13.06
C LYS A 99 6.14 12.36 12.18
N ILE A 100 5.97 12.42 10.85
CA ILE A 100 6.62 11.51 9.90
C ILE A 100 8.13 11.48 10.14
N ARG A 101 8.78 12.65 10.22
CA ARG A 101 10.22 12.71 10.47
C ARG A 101 10.61 12.01 11.79
N LYS A 102 9.88 12.29 12.87
CA LYS A 102 10.08 11.63 14.17
C LYS A 102 9.91 10.11 14.08
N TYR A 103 8.87 9.63 13.40
CA TYR A 103 8.62 8.20 13.26
C TYR A 103 9.67 7.49 12.39
N GLY A 104 10.18 8.16 11.35
CA GLY A 104 11.31 7.66 10.57
C GLY A 104 12.57 7.49 11.42
N GLU A 105 12.88 8.47 12.26
CA GLU A 105 14.01 8.42 13.20
C GLU A 105 13.86 7.26 14.22
N GLU A 106 12.65 7.06 14.77
CA GLU A 106 12.35 6.01 15.77
C GLU A 106 12.37 4.59 15.20
N TYR A 107 12.02 4.42 13.91
CA TYR A 107 12.14 3.12 13.23
C TYR A 107 13.59 2.81 12.85
N ALA A 108 14.37 3.80 12.39
CA ALA A 108 15.77 3.64 12.01
C ALA A 108 16.63 3.14 13.19
N THR A 109 16.27 3.51 14.42
CA THR A 109 16.93 3.03 15.65
C THR A 109 16.48 1.65 16.11
N THR A 110 15.31 1.16 15.69
CA THR A 110 14.70 -0.09 16.20
C THR A 110 14.92 -1.30 15.27
N GLY A 111 15.39 -1.07 14.04
CA GLY A 111 16.02 -2.05 13.13
C GLY A 111 15.51 -3.49 13.21
N LYS A 112 14.41 -3.81 12.52
CA LYS A 112 14.10 -5.19 12.07
C LYS A 112 13.35 -5.15 10.74
N ASN A 113 13.86 -5.88 9.74
CA ASN A 113 13.14 -6.23 8.52
C ASN A 113 11.83 -6.92 8.92
N LYS A 114 10.73 -6.18 8.92
CA LYS A 114 9.39 -6.69 9.18
C LYS A 114 8.60 -6.59 7.89
N VAL A 115 8.16 -7.72 7.36
CA VAL A 115 7.14 -7.74 6.31
C VAL A 115 5.84 -7.24 6.94
N ALA A 116 5.25 -6.18 6.40
CA ALA A 116 3.93 -5.72 6.82
C ALA A 116 2.89 -6.49 5.97
N GLN A 117 2.09 -7.30 6.65
CA GLN A 117 0.95 -8.06 6.10
C GLN A 117 -0.36 -7.37 6.47
#